data_AF-A0A4S8MAI1-F1
#
_entry.id   AF-A0A4S8MAI1-F1
#
_cell.length_a   1.000
_cell.length_b   1.000
_cell.length_c   1.000
_cell.angle_alpha   90.00
_cell.angle_beta   90.00
_cell.angle_gamma   90.00
#
_symmetry.space_group_name_H-M   'P 1'
#
loop_
_entity.id
_entity.type
_entity.pdbx_description
1 polymer ?
#
loop_
_entity_poly.entity_id
_entity_poly.type
_entity_poly.pdbx_seq_one_letter_code
_entity_poly.pdbx_strand_id
1 'polypeptide(L)'
;MSSTISDSTTRPKKLGGYDFYREVLRSPKYIVAPMVDQSELAWRRLSRRYGAQLIYTPMINAKMWADESHKHYRINNFDIVSGEEGDPATDRPLIVQFCANDPEKLLASAKMLEGYCDAVDINLGCPQDIAKKGRYGAFLMDDWDLIYKLINTLHTNLSIPVTAKFRVFPTVEKTVEYAKMLERAGAQILTCHGRLKEQRGQASGLADWSKIRAVKEAVSVPVFANGNILFQSDIEDCLRATGADGVMSAEGQLYNAALFAGLPPIPGPSSSSSSSTPSDPSSSSPIPSSSTLPPPLNAESHPSHVDLALEYLSIVQSLKTRTSVSAVKGHLFKLMRPALSRETDLREQMGKVKIGGKDADVSLEGGALQPYVDICLEMKRRMERDAKAVEGKTLEELVTIDEPTGLRVLPHWLAQPYFRPPPPPPPKKEKEPKPRLSINLSASLPAAETTVVVPAKRTI
;
A
#
# COMPACT_ATOMS: atom_id res chain seq x y z
N MET A 1 36.55 49.94 19.34
CA MET A 1 35.66 49.62 18.21
C MET A 1 35.44 48.12 18.23
N SER A 2 34.31 47.66 18.77
CA SER A 2 33.97 46.24 18.84
C SER A 2 33.10 45.92 17.63
N SER A 3 33.63 45.13 16.69
CA SER A 3 32.87 44.65 15.53
C SER A 3 32.25 43.30 15.88
N THR A 4 30.97 43.32 16.26
CA THR A 4 30.14 42.12 16.31
C THR A 4 29.83 41.67 14.89
N ILE A 5 30.48 40.59 14.46
CA ILE A 5 30.10 39.84 13.26
C ILE A 5 28.76 39.15 13.58
N SER A 6 27.67 39.59 12.94
CA SER A 6 26.38 38.91 13.02
C SER A 6 26.38 37.73 12.07
N ASP A 7 26.65 36.54 12.58
CA ASP A 7 26.48 35.31 11.83
C ASP A 7 25.00 34.89 11.86
N SER A 8 24.21 35.42 10.93
CA SER A 8 22.84 34.98 10.70
C SER A 8 22.79 34.04 9.50
N THR A 9 23.27 32.81 9.67
CA THR A 9 22.93 31.71 8.76
C THR A 9 21.44 31.40 8.92
N THR A 10 20.59 32.03 8.11
CA THR A 10 19.17 31.70 8.01
C THR A 10 19.05 30.25 7.55
N ARG A 11 18.70 29.35 8.48
CA ARG A 11 18.36 27.97 8.12
C ARG A 11 17.26 28.01 7.05
N PRO A 12 17.37 27.24 5.96
CA PRO A 12 16.33 27.19 4.94
C PRO A 12 14.97 26.91 5.60
N LYS A 13 13.94 27.67 5.22
CA LYS A 13 12.60 27.54 5.77
C LYS A 13 12.07 26.14 5.45
N LYS A 14 11.72 25.36 6.48
CA LYS A 14 10.99 24.08 6.35
C LYS A 14 9.64 24.35 5.69
N LEU A 15 9.48 23.96 4.43
CA LEU A 15 8.20 24.09 3.73
C LEU A 15 7.14 23.20 4.37
N GLY A 16 5.91 23.68 4.41
CA GLY A 16 4.78 23.00 5.03
C GLY A 16 3.57 22.90 4.11
N GLY A 17 2.62 22.04 4.48
CA GLY A 17 1.35 21.84 3.79
C GLY A 17 1.47 21.76 2.28
N TYR A 18 0.73 22.62 1.59
CA TYR A 18 0.69 22.66 0.15
C TYR A 18 1.99 23.15 -0.52
N ASP A 19 2.81 23.95 0.15
CA ASP A 19 4.08 24.42 -0.41
C ASP A 19 5.08 23.27 -0.47
N PHE A 20 5.15 22.45 0.59
CA PHE A 20 5.90 21.20 0.56
C PHE A 20 5.40 20.25 -0.54
N TYR A 21 4.08 20.05 -0.62
CA TYR A 21 3.47 19.17 -1.62
C TYR A 21 3.75 19.61 -3.06
N ARG A 22 3.67 20.91 -3.36
CA ARG A 22 3.89 21.45 -4.71
C ARG A 22 5.35 21.60 -5.07
N GLU A 23 6.18 22.13 -4.18
CA GLU A 23 7.55 22.53 -4.51
C GLU A 23 8.55 21.40 -4.33
N VAL A 24 8.39 20.58 -3.28
CA VAL A 24 9.31 19.46 -3.00
C VAL A 24 8.81 18.19 -3.67
N LEU A 25 7.56 17.80 -3.41
CA LEU A 25 7.01 16.55 -3.94
C LEU A 25 6.50 16.65 -5.38
N ARG A 26 6.32 17.87 -5.91
CA ARG A 26 5.80 18.15 -7.26
C ARG A 26 4.34 17.74 -7.50
N SER A 27 3.51 17.82 -6.46
CA SER A 27 2.08 17.53 -6.50
C SER A 27 1.74 16.09 -6.97
N PRO A 28 2.27 15.04 -6.32
CA PRO A 28 2.04 13.68 -6.74
C PRO A 28 0.57 13.29 -6.55
N LYS A 29 0.01 12.60 -7.54
CA LYS A 29 -1.35 12.03 -7.54
C LYS A 29 -1.38 10.52 -7.44
N TYR A 30 -0.30 9.83 -7.80
CA TYR A 30 -0.24 8.36 -7.86
C TYR A 30 0.76 7.83 -6.85
N ILE A 31 0.25 7.39 -5.70
CA ILE A 31 1.06 7.06 -4.53
C ILE A 31 1.03 5.56 -4.26
N VAL A 32 2.19 4.96 -4.03
CA VAL A 32 2.31 3.58 -3.54
C VAL A 32 2.33 3.58 -2.02
N ALA A 33 1.45 2.79 -1.43
CA ALA A 33 1.29 2.72 0.01
C ALA A 33 2.49 2.05 0.71
N PRO A 34 2.72 2.39 1.99
CA PRO A 34 3.61 1.60 2.84
C PRO A 34 2.98 0.23 3.12
N MET A 35 3.73 -0.84 2.85
CA MET A 35 3.29 -2.22 3.00
C MET A 35 4.40 -3.05 3.65
N VAL A 36 4.11 -3.65 4.81
CA VAL A 36 5.08 -4.49 5.53
C VAL A 36 5.55 -5.62 4.62
N ASP A 37 6.87 -5.74 4.47
CA ASP A 37 7.58 -6.67 3.58
C ASP A 37 7.16 -6.60 2.09
N GLN A 38 6.53 -5.50 1.66
CA GLN A 38 5.95 -5.41 0.30
C GLN A 38 6.07 -4.02 -0.35
N SER A 39 6.81 -3.10 0.25
CA SER A 39 7.17 -1.81 -0.37
C SER A 39 8.67 -1.50 -0.19
N GLU A 40 9.48 -2.56 -0.22
CA GLU A 40 10.93 -2.50 -0.23
C GLU A 40 11.49 -1.90 -1.52
N LEU A 41 12.79 -1.55 -1.55
CA LEU A 41 13.40 -0.81 -2.66
C LEU A 41 13.12 -1.42 -4.04
N ALA A 42 13.21 -2.74 -4.18
CA ALA A 42 12.94 -3.42 -5.45
C ALA A 42 11.51 -3.15 -5.95
N TRP A 43 10.53 -3.26 -5.07
CA TRP A 43 9.14 -2.97 -5.39
C TRP A 43 8.92 -1.49 -5.72
N ARG A 44 9.55 -0.60 -4.94
CA ARG A 44 9.48 0.85 -5.18
C ARG A 44 10.05 1.25 -6.55
N ARG A 45 11.19 0.68 -6.95
CA ARG A 45 11.78 0.87 -8.28
C ARG A 45 10.86 0.35 -9.38
N LEU A 46 10.28 -0.84 -9.22
CA LEU A 46 9.30 -1.38 -10.17
C LEU A 46 8.11 -0.43 -10.32
N SER A 47 7.45 -0.04 -9.22
CA SER A 47 6.29 0.84 -9.27
C SER A 47 6.60 2.20 -9.91
N ARG A 48 7.81 2.76 -9.71
CA ARG A 48 8.23 4.01 -10.38
C ARG A 48 8.34 3.86 -11.89
N ARG A 49 8.89 2.75 -12.38
CA ARG A 49 8.94 2.47 -13.83
C ARG A 49 7.55 2.45 -14.47
N TYR A 50 6.53 2.18 -13.66
CA TYR A 50 5.14 2.18 -14.07
C TYR A 50 4.30 3.36 -13.51
N GLY A 51 4.92 4.53 -13.33
CA GLY A 51 4.19 5.78 -13.12
C GLY A 51 3.86 6.13 -11.67
N ALA A 52 4.35 5.38 -10.68
CA ALA A 52 4.28 5.84 -9.29
C ALA A 52 5.09 7.13 -9.09
N GLN A 53 4.43 8.14 -8.51
CA GLN A 53 4.97 9.48 -8.36
C GLN A 53 5.57 9.71 -6.96
N LEU A 54 4.95 9.10 -5.95
CA LEU A 54 5.40 9.11 -4.56
C LEU A 54 5.32 7.69 -4.00
N ILE A 55 6.31 7.33 -3.20
CA ILE A 55 6.43 5.98 -2.62
C ILE A 55 6.75 6.09 -1.15
N TYR A 56 6.42 5.02 -0.43
CA TYR A 56 6.69 4.88 0.99
C TYR A 56 7.53 3.63 1.25
N THR A 57 8.38 3.69 2.27
CA THR A 57 9.08 2.50 2.78
C THR A 57 8.08 1.50 3.38
N PRO A 58 8.50 0.26 3.68
CA PRO A 58 7.77 -0.56 4.64
C PRO A 58 7.67 0.16 5.98
N MET A 59 6.73 -0.27 6.83
CA MET A 59 6.56 0.31 8.17
C MET A 59 7.74 -0.11 9.07
N ILE A 60 8.56 0.86 9.49
CA ILE A 60 9.72 0.67 10.36
C ILE A 60 9.31 0.85 11.83
N ASN A 61 9.67 -0.09 12.70
CA ASN A 61 9.45 0.02 14.14
C ASN A 61 10.51 0.94 14.76
N ALA A 62 10.10 2.12 15.22
CA ALA A 62 11.03 3.11 15.74
C ALA A 62 11.76 2.65 17.01
N LYS A 63 11.13 1.84 17.87
CA LYS A 63 11.80 1.32 19.06
C LYS A 63 12.95 0.38 18.68
N MET A 64 12.71 -0.51 17.72
CA MET A 64 13.74 -1.44 17.23
C MET A 64 14.83 -0.70 16.43
N TRP A 65 14.44 0.32 15.66
CA TRP A 65 15.39 1.11 14.89
C TRP A 65 16.31 1.95 15.79
N ALA A 66 15.78 2.60 16.83
CA ALA A 66 16.57 3.40 17.77
C ALA A 66 17.63 2.60 18.53
N ASP A 67 17.38 1.32 18.79
CA ASP A 67 18.29 0.45 19.54
C ASP A 67 19.47 0.00 18.68
N GLU A 68 20.68 0.48 19.01
CA GLU A 68 21.92 0.19 18.28
C GLU A 68 22.32 -1.29 18.27
N SER A 69 21.81 -2.09 19.20
CA SER A 69 22.03 -3.54 19.21
C SER A 69 21.30 -4.26 18.06
N HIS A 70 20.27 -3.63 17.47
CA HIS A 70 19.46 -4.21 16.41
C HIS A 70 20.00 -3.90 14.99
N LYS A 71 21.30 -4.09 14.76
CA LYS A 71 21.95 -3.78 13.46
C LYS A 71 21.30 -4.52 12.29
N HIS A 72 21.00 -5.81 12.45
CA HIS A 72 20.30 -6.60 11.43
C HIS A 72 18.89 -6.09 11.13
N TYR A 73 18.18 -5.58 12.15
CA TYR A 73 16.88 -4.96 11.92
C TYR A 73 17.01 -3.74 11.00
N ARG A 74 18.02 -2.89 11.24
CA ARG A 74 18.25 -1.70 10.42
C ARG A 74 18.51 -2.09 8.96
N ILE A 75 19.51 -2.95 8.73
CA ILE A 75 19.88 -3.41 7.38
C ILE A 75 18.68 -4.04 6.65
N ASN A 76 17.87 -4.85 7.34
CA ASN A 76 16.74 -5.53 6.71
C ASN A 76 15.52 -4.62 6.44
N ASN A 77 15.42 -3.44 7.06
CA ASN A 77 14.26 -2.55 6.93
C ASN A 77 14.58 -1.25 6.17
N PHE A 78 15.84 -0.80 6.19
CA PHE A 78 16.36 0.32 5.40
C PHE A 78 17.90 0.25 5.36
N ASP A 79 18.46 -0.28 4.28
CA ASP A 79 19.92 -0.46 4.13
C ASP A 79 20.61 0.83 3.67
N ILE A 80 21.05 1.63 4.65
CA ILE A 80 21.85 2.83 4.42
C ILE A 80 23.22 2.50 3.81
N VAL A 81 23.80 1.34 4.17
CA VAL A 81 25.20 1.01 3.86
C VAL A 81 25.39 0.75 2.37
N SER A 82 24.42 0.09 1.74
CA SER A 82 24.41 -0.15 0.28
C SER A 82 24.25 1.14 -0.54
N GLY A 83 23.70 2.20 0.07
CA GLY A 83 23.59 3.54 -0.52
C GLY A 83 22.48 3.72 -1.57
N GLU A 84 21.61 2.72 -1.77
CA GLU A 84 20.53 2.80 -2.76
C GLU A 84 19.17 3.22 -2.17
N GLU A 85 18.94 2.98 -0.88
CA GLU A 85 17.74 3.38 -0.17
C GLU A 85 17.76 4.91 0.05
N GLY A 86 16.72 5.61 -0.42
CA GLY A 86 16.66 7.06 -0.35
C GLY A 86 17.56 7.80 -1.36
N ASP A 87 18.10 7.10 -2.35
CA ASP A 87 18.91 7.70 -3.42
C ASP A 87 18.09 8.78 -4.17
N PRO A 88 18.61 10.03 -4.30
CA PRO A 88 17.89 11.13 -4.94
C PRO A 88 17.52 10.92 -6.41
N ALA A 89 18.28 10.11 -7.14
CA ALA A 89 18.06 9.87 -8.56
C ALA A 89 17.09 8.71 -8.83
N THR A 90 17.05 7.71 -7.94
CA THR A 90 16.35 6.43 -8.22
C THR A 90 15.23 6.08 -7.25
N ASP A 91 15.23 6.64 -6.03
CA ASP A 91 14.28 6.26 -4.99
C ASP A 91 13.51 7.45 -4.40
N ARG A 92 13.83 8.70 -4.75
CA ARG A 92 13.10 9.90 -4.30
C ARG A 92 12.15 10.46 -5.38
N PRO A 93 11.01 11.11 -5.01
CA PRO A 93 10.61 11.46 -3.64
C PRO A 93 10.13 10.27 -2.80
N LEU A 94 10.64 10.15 -1.56
CA LEU A 94 10.41 9.03 -0.65
C LEU A 94 9.89 9.51 0.69
N ILE A 95 8.91 8.80 1.25
CA ILE A 95 8.44 9.00 2.62
C ILE A 95 8.74 7.76 3.47
N VAL A 96 9.50 7.96 4.55
CA VAL A 96 9.83 6.88 5.49
C VAL A 96 8.74 6.76 6.53
N GLN A 97 8.06 5.61 6.61
CA GLN A 97 6.99 5.41 7.59
C GLN A 97 7.47 4.68 8.84
N PHE A 98 7.19 5.24 10.02
CA PHE A 98 7.40 4.60 11.30
C PHE A 98 6.10 4.11 11.96
N CYS A 99 6.22 3.06 12.77
CA CYS A 99 5.31 2.83 13.89
C CYS A 99 6.03 3.07 15.23
N ALA A 100 5.33 3.70 16.16
CA ALA A 100 5.88 4.07 17.46
C ALA A 100 4.77 4.33 18.48
N ASN A 101 5.14 4.37 19.75
CA ASN A 101 4.32 4.81 20.87
C ASN A 101 5.13 5.54 21.95
N ASP A 102 6.34 5.96 21.59
CA ASP A 102 7.31 6.66 22.43
C ASP A 102 7.91 7.80 21.58
N PRO A 103 7.62 9.08 21.91
CA PRO A 103 8.08 10.23 21.13
C PRO A 103 9.61 10.36 21.04
N GLU A 104 10.34 9.98 22.09
CA GLU A 104 11.79 10.12 22.14
C GLU A 104 12.46 9.09 21.23
N LYS A 105 12.03 7.82 21.31
CA LYS A 105 12.54 6.75 20.43
C LYS A 105 12.16 6.99 18.96
N LEU A 106 10.96 7.55 18.73
CA LEU A 106 10.54 7.97 17.40
C LEU A 106 11.43 9.06 16.84
N LEU A 107 11.72 10.11 17.62
CA LEU A 107 12.60 11.19 17.19
C LEU A 107 14.02 10.71 16.92
N ALA A 108 14.60 9.90 17.81
CA ALA A 108 15.93 9.32 17.61
C ALA A 108 16.01 8.52 16.30
N SER A 109 14.97 7.74 16.00
CA SER A 109 14.89 6.98 14.76
C SER A 109 14.76 7.85 13.52
N ALA A 110 13.86 8.83 13.56
CA ALA A 110 13.61 9.74 12.47
C ALA A 110 14.86 10.58 12.14
N LYS A 111 15.61 11.01 13.16
CA LYS A 111 16.87 11.75 12.96
C LYS A 111 17.94 10.96 12.21
N MET A 112 18.01 9.65 12.38
CA MET A 112 18.93 8.82 11.61
C MET A 112 18.55 8.69 10.13
N LEU A 113 17.28 8.84 9.78
CA LEU A 113 16.77 8.70 8.41
C LEU A 113 16.43 10.04 7.72
N GLU A 114 16.56 11.15 8.43
CA GLU A 114 16.20 12.50 7.96
C GLU A 114 16.89 12.92 6.65
N GLY A 115 18.13 12.47 6.42
CA GLY A 115 18.87 12.76 5.18
C GLY A 115 18.48 11.90 3.98
N TYR A 116 17.70 10.84 4.17
CA TYR A 116 17.43 9.81 3.17
C TYR A 116 15.99 9.86 2.64
N CYS A 117 15.20 10.84 3.07
CA CYS A 117 13.80 10.96 2.66
C CYS A 117 13.33 12.41 2.57
N ASP A 118 12.16 12.61 1.99
CA ASP A 118 11.53 13.92 1.80
C ASP A 118 10.55 14.26 2.94
N ALA A 119 10.04 13.24 3.62
CA ALA A 119 9.26 13.37 4.85
C ALA A 119 9.30 12.08 5.68
N VAL A 120 8.92 12.21 6.96
CA VAL A 120 8.66 11.09 7.86
C VAL A 120 7.16 10.93 8.09
N ASP A 121 6.63 9.70 7.95
CA ASP A 121 5.23 9.39 8.19
C ASP A 121 5.02 8.61 9.49
N ILE A 122 3.92 8.88 10.18
CA ILE A 122 3.47 8.05 11.32
C ILE A 122 2.33 7.15 10.89
N ASN A 123 2.52 5.83 11.05
CA ASN A 123 1.47 4.84 10.89
C ASN A 123 0.49 4.86 12.06
N LEU A 124 -0.74 5.28 11.77
CA LEU A 124 -1.90 5.29 12.68
C LEU A 124 -3.05 4.42 12.15
N GLY A 125 -2.75 3.49 11.23
CA GLY A 125 -3.76 2.76 10.45
C GLY A 125 -3.56 1.26 10.38
N CYS A 126 -2.40 0.71 10.77
CA CYS A 126 -2.15 -0.73 10.73
C CYS A 126 -3.02 -1.46 11.77
N PRO A 127 -3.95 -2.35 11.36
CA PRO A 127 -4.83 -3.04 12.28
C PRO A 127 -4.31 -4.45 12.63
N GLN A 128 -3.09 -4.81 12.24
CA GLN A 128 -2.55 -6.17 12.41
C GLN A 128 -2.27 -6.52 13.87
N ASP A 129 -2.26 -7.80 14.22
CA ASP A 129 -2.08 -8.24 15.60
C ASP A 129 -0.70 -7.88 16.18
N ILE A 130 0.33 -7.78 15.33
CA ILE A 130 1.65 -7.25 15.73
C ILE A 130 1.55 -5.80 16.24
N ALA A 131 0.71 -4.98 15.61
CA ALA A 131 0.45 -3.59 16.02
C ALA A 131 -0.35 -3.52 17.32
N LYS A 132 -1.27 -4.46 17.53
CA LYS A 132 -1.97 -4.62 18.82
C LYS A 132 -1.00 -4.91 19.94
N LYS A 133 -0.14 -5.92 19.76
CA LYS A 133 0.86 -6.35 20.75
C LYS A 133 1.87 -5.24 21.05
N GLY A 134 2.32 -4.51 20.03
CA GLY A 134 3.27 -3.42 20.19
C GLY A 134 2.65 -2.07 20.60
N ARG A 135 1.31 -1.98 20.72
CA ARG A 135 0.56 -0.75 21.01
C ARG A 135 0.95 0.39 20.06
N TYR A 136 0.82 0.19 18.75
CA TYR A 136 1.03 1.19 17.71
C TYR A 136 -0.03 1.05 16.59
N GLY A 137 0.03 1.88 15.54
CA GLY A 137 -0.89 1.79 14.40
C GLY A 137 -2.32 2.15 14.79
N ALA A 138 -3.30 1.38 14.30
CA ALA A 138 -4.72 1.64 14.57
C ALA A 138 -5.11 1.48 16.05
N PHE A 139 -4.25 0.88 16.87
CA PHE A 139 -4.47 0.72 18.31
C PHE A 139 -4.10 1.94 19.14
N LEU A 140 -3.58 3.00 18.50
CA LEU A 140 -3.41 4.31 19.12
C LEU A 140 -4.55 5.27 18.82
N MET A 141 -5.48 4.94 17.91
CA MET A 141 -6.46 5.90 17.39
C MET A 141 -7.31 6.60 18.46
N ASP A 142 -7.53 6.00 19.63
CA ASP A 142 -8.27 6.61 20.74
C ASP A 142 -7.36 7.33 21.77
N ASP A 143 -6.03 7.25 21.64
CA ASP A 143 -5.01 7.90 22.50
C ASP A 143 -4.49 9.18 21.83
N TRP A 144 -5.36 10.19 21.72
CA TRP A 144 -5.09 11.41 20.94
C TRP A 144 -3.93 12.23 21.51
N ASP A 145 -3.78 12.26 22.83
CA ASP A 145 -2.68 12.97 23.50
C ASP A 145 -1.32 12.37 23.12
N LEU A 146 -1.20 11.04 23.10
CA LEU A 146 0.03 10.40 22.65
C LEU A 146 0.28 10.67 21.18
N ILE A 147 -0.73 10.55 20.32
CA ILE A 147 -0.57 10.81 18.88
C ILE A 147 -0.11 12.25 18.63
N TYR A 148 -0.72 13.22 19.32
CA TYR A 148 -0.32 14.61 19.24
C TYR A 148 1.16 14.77 19.62
N LYS A 149 1.59 14.16 20.75
CA LYS A 149 2.99 14.18 21.18
C LYS A 149 3.93 13.55 20.15
N LEU A 150 3.57 12.42 19.56
CA LEU A 150 4.39 11.74 18.54
C LEU A 150 4.61 12.65 17.31
N ILE A 151 3.53 13.20 16.74
CA ILE A 151 3.61 14.06 15.55
C ILE A 151 4.33 15.37 15.88
N ASN A 152 3.95 16.04 16.97
CA ASN A 152 4.49 17.34 17.32
C ASN A 152 5.99 17.28 17.68
N THR A 153 6.42 16.22 18.34
CA THR A 153 7.85 16.00 18.64
C THR A 153 8.67 15.92 17.35
N LEU A 154 8.19 15.17 16.35
CA LEU A 154 8.87 15.12 15.04
C LEU A 154 8.77 16.45 14.30
N HIS A 155 7.59 17.08 14.28
CA HIS A 155 7.34 18.30 13.52
C HIS A 155 8.28 19.44 13.96
N THR A 156 8.47 19.59 15.26
CA THR A 156 9.28 20.65 15.87
C THR A 156 10.79 20.39 15.79
N ASN A 157 11.23 19.13 15.69
CA ASN A 157 12.65 18.78 15.77
C ASN A 157 13.28 18.35 14.44
N LEU A 158 12.49 17.91 13.45
CA LEU A 158 13.00 17.54 12.12
C LEU A 158 13.09 18.76 11.19
N SER A 159 14.09 18.80 10.32
CA SER A 159 14.20 19.75 9.20
C SER A 159 13.29 19.39 8.03
N ILE A 160 12.82 18.15 7.94
CA ILE A 160 11.86 17.68 6.93
C ILE A 160 10.44 17.56 7.49
N PRO A 161 9.39 17.68 6.65
CA PRO A 161 7.99 17.54 7.07
C PRO A 161 7.64 16.18 7.68
N VAL A 162 6.55 16.19 8.45
CA VAL A 162 5.96 14.98 9.04
C VAL A 162 4.59 14.77 8.40
N THR A 163 4.25 13.53 8.06
CA THR A 163 2.93 13.15 7.52
C THR A 163 2.28 12.10 8.42
N ALA A 164 0.99 11.85 8.25
CA ALA A 164 0.31 10.80 8.99
C ALA A 164 -0.66 10.01 8.10
N LYS A 165 -0.58 8.68 8.20
CA LYS A 165 -1.54 7.76 7.56
C LYS A 165 -2.45 7.12 8.61
N PHE A 166 -3.76 7.31 8.46
CA PHE A 166 -4.75 6.86 9.45
C PHE A 166 -5.96 6.17 8.83
N ARG A 167 -6.83 5.63 9.69
CA ARG A 167 -8.13 5.02 9.35
C ARG A 167 -9.28 5.87 9.88
N VAL A 168 -10.44 5.78 9.24
CA VAL A 168 -11.64 6.52 9.67
C VAL A 168 -12.26 5.94 10.94
N PHE A 169 -13.08 6.75 11.62
CA PHE A 169 -13.97 6.33 12.70
C PHE A 169 -15.37 5.98 12.17
N PRO A 170 -16.24 5.36 12.99
CA PRO A 170 -17.62 5.06 12.58
C PRO A 170 -18.40 6.28 12.10
N THR A 171 -18.19 7.43 12.74
CA THR A 171 -18.87 8.70 12.41
C THR A 171 -17.98 9.63 11.60
N VAL A 172 -18.59 10.48 10.78
CA VAL A 172 -17.88 11.51 9.99
C VAL A 172 -17.26 12.54 10.93
N GLU A 173 -17.99 12.94 11.97
CA GLU A 173 -17.63 13.99 12.92
C GLU A 173 -16.33 13.62 13.66
N LYS A 174 -16.27 12.42 14.26
CA LYS A 174 -15.05 11.96 14.96
C LYS A 174 -13.87 11.79 14.00
N THR A 175 -14.14 11.39 12.75
CA THR A 175 -13.10 11.27 11.71
C THR A 175 -12.50 12.63 11.37
N VAL A 176 -13.34 13.65 11.19
CA VAL A 176 -12.93 15.02 10.89
C VAL A 176 -12.20 15.66 12.08
N GLU A 177 -12.72 15.51 13.30
CA GLU A 177 -12.05 16.02 14.51
C GLU A 177 -10.67 15.41 14.70
N TYR A 178 -10.55 14.11 14.45
CA TYR A 178 -9.27 13.41 14.49
C TYR A 178 -8.30 13.95 13.43
N ALA A 179 -8.74 14.10 12.18
CA ALA A 179 -7.90 14.67 11.12
C ALA A 179 -7.40 16.09 11.45
N LYS A 180 -8.28 16.95 11.98
CA LYS A 180 -7.91 18.29 12.48
C LYS A 180 -6.92 18.23 13.63
N MET A 181 -7.02 17.23 14.52
CA MET A 181 -6.04 17.02 15.58
C MET A 181 -4.66 16.65 15.02
N LEU A 182 -4.60 15.75 14.03
CA LEU A 182 -3.35 15.38 13.37
C LEU A 182 -2.69 16.59 12.69
N GLU A 183 -3.48 17.42 12.00
CA GLU A 183 -3.02 18.68 11.39
C GLU A 183 -2.48 19.65 12.45
N ARG A 184 -3.22 19.91 13.54
CA ARG A 184 -2.76 20.77 14.65
C ARG A 184 -1.51 20.24 15.35
N ALA A 185 -1.28 18.92 15.33
CA ALA A 185 -0.07 18.32 15.86
C ALA A 185 1.15 18.55 14.95
N GLY A 186 0.95 19.00 13.70
CA GLY A 186 2.03 19.34 12.77
C GLY A 186 2.16 18.40 11.57
N ALA A 187 1.19 17.49 11.32
CA ALA A 187 1.18 16.71 10.11
C ALA A 187 0.92 17.60 8.88
N GLN A 188 1.79 17.51 7.89
CA GLN A 188 1.82 18.37 6.69
C GLN A 188 1.13 17.73 5.48
N ILE A 189 0.86 16.42 5.53
CA ILE A 189 0.01 15.68 4.60
C ILE A 189 -0.71 14.60 5.41
N LEU A 190 -1.99 14.37 5.10
CA LEU A 190 -2.79 13.31 5.71
C LEU A 190 -3.17 12.25 4.67
N THR A 191 -2.89 10.98 4.95
CA THR A 191 -3.43 9.88 4.15
C THR A 191 -4.60 9.23 4.89
N CYS A 192 -5.81 9.37 4.34
CA CYS A 192 -7.03 8.85 4.93
C CYS A 192 -7.43 7.52 4.30
N HIS A 193 -7.32 6.42 5.05
CA HIS A 193 -7.89 5.14 4.65
C HIS A 193 -9.36 5.08 5.07
N GLY A 194 -10.27 5.06 4.09
CA GLY A 194 -11.74 5.07 4.31
C GLY A 194 -12.33 3.83 5.01
N ARG A 195 -11.52 2.97 5.64
CA ARG A 195 -11.98 1.78 6.36
C ARG A 195 -11.74 1.92 7.85
N LEU A 196 -12.67 1.40 8.66
CA LEU A 196 -12.52 1.24 10.11
C LEU A 196 -11.36 0.30 10.45
N LYS A 197 -10.89 0.34 11.70
CA LYS A 197 -9.87 -0.58 12.22
C LYS A 197 -10.29 -2.04 12.11
N GLU A 198 -11.57 -2.33 12.37
CA GLU A 198 -12.19 -3.66 12.35
C GLU A 198 -12.32 -4.22 10.93
N GLN A 199 -12.37 -3.33 9.92
CA GLN A 199 -12.46 -3.69 8.51
C GLN A 199 -11.09 -4.17 7.98
N ARG A 200 -10.78 -5.44 8.29
CA ARG A 200 -9.53 -6.14 7.90
C ARG A 200 -9.82 -7.57 7.44
N GLY A 201 -8.89 -8.15 6.66
CA GLY A 201 -9.00 -9.53 6.19
C GLY A 201 -10.27 -9.78 5.37
N GLN A 202 -11.03 -10.82 5.71
CA GLN A 202 -12.30 -11.15 5.05
C GLN A 202 -13.41 -10.12 5.33
N ALA A 203 -13.30 -9.36 6.41
CA ALA A 203 -14.25 -8.31 6.79
C ALA A 203 -13.86 -6.92 6.25
N SER A 204 -13.00 -6.84 5.23
CA SER A 204 -12.47 -5.55 4.77
C SER A 204 -13.58 -4.62 4.24
N GLY A 205 -14.57 -5.13 3.52
CA GLY A 205 -15.62 -4.31 2.92
C GLY A 205 -15.11 -3.16 2.04
N LEU A 206 -16.00 -2.21 1.74
CA LEU A 206 -15.67 -1.00 0.97
C LEU A 206 -15.11 0.11 1.88
N ALA A 207 -14.24 0.91 1.31
CA ALA A 207 -13.77 2.16 1.89
C ALA A 207 -14.83 3.24 1.67
N ASP A 208 -15.11 4.00 2.71
CA ASP A 208 -16.07 5.08 2.70
C ASP A 208 -15.40 6.36 2.20
N TRP A 209 -15.54 6.63 0.90
CA TRP A 209 -15.02 7.83 0.26
C TRP A 209 -15.74 9.10 0.73
N SER A 210 -16.96 9.03 1.27
CA SER A 210 -17.65 10.20 1.81
C SER A 210 -16.95 10.75 3.06
N LYS A 211 -16.41 9.86 3.91
CA LYS A 211 -15.58 10.24 5.05
C LYS A 211 -14.25 10.86 4.62
N ILE A 212 -13.64 10.35 3.54
CA ILE A 212 -12.41 10.94 2.97
C ILE A 212 -12.71 12.36 2.44
N ARG A 213 -13.82 12.55 1.72
CA ARG A 213 -14.28 13.86 1.26
C ARG A 213 -14.46 14.84 2.42
N ALA A 214 -15.16 14.43 3.46
CA ALA A 214 -15.39 15.26 4.64
C ALA A 214 -14.07 15.66 5.34
N VAL A 215 -13.08 14.76 5.39
CA VAL A 215 -11.72 15.10 5.87
C VAL A 215 -11.08 16.14 4.96
N LYS A 216 -11.11 15.92 3.63
CA LYS A 216 -10.48 16.81 2.65
C LYS A 216 -11.02 18.23 2.69
N GLU A 217 -12.33 18.38 2.90
CA GLU A 217 -13.00 19.69 3.02
C GLU A 217 -12.70 20.39 4.35
N ALA A 218 -12.25 19.66 5.37
CA ALA A 218 -12.16 20.16 6.74
C ALA A 218 -10.73 20.53 7.20
N VAL A 219 -9.69 20.11 6.48
CA VAL A 219 -8.28 20.40 6.78
C VAL A 219 -7.66 21.28 5.70
N SER A 220 -6.58 21.99 6.04
CA SER A 220 -5.87 22.91 5.13
C SER A 220 -4.62 22.29 4.49
N VAL A 221 -4.21 21.10 4.95
CA VAL A 221 -3.12 20.32 4.35
C VAL A 221 -3.60 19.40 3.22
N PRO A 222 -2.70 18.97 2.31
CA PRO A 222 -3.01 17.95 1.32
C PRO A 222 -3.51 16.64 1.94
N VAL A 223 -4.46 15.99 1.26
CA VAL A 223 -5.04 14.71 1.66
C VAL A 223 -4.90 13.70 0.54
N PHE A 224 -4.36 12.53 0.86
CA PHE A 224 -4.36 11.37 -0.02
C PHE A 224 -5.49 10.40 0.35
N ALA A 225 -6.30 10.03 -0.64
CA ALA A 225 -7.34 9.02 -0.48
C ALA A 225 -6.72 7.62 -0.56
N ASN A 226 -7.09 6.73 0.35
CA ASN A 226 -6.65 5.33 0.33
C ASN A 226 -7.81 4.37 0.53
N GLY A 227 -7.81 3.29 -0.25
CA GLY A 227 -8.80 2.21 -0.20
C GLY A 227 -9.67 2.15 -1.45
N ASN A 228 -9.87 0.92 -1.96
CA ASN A 228 -10.64 0.63 -3.17
C ASN A 228 -10.08 1.23 -4.48
N ILE A 229 -8.75 1.28 -4.62
CA ILE A 229 -8.07 1.62 -5.89
C ILE A 229 -7.47 0.32 -6.46
N LEU A 230 -8.22 -0.35 -7.33
CA LEU A 230 -7.90 -1.67 -7.89
C LEU A 230 -7.70 -1.61 -9.40
N PHE A 231 -8.47 -0.78 -10.09
CA PHE A 231 -8.31 -0.44 -11.50
C PHE A 231 -7.87 1.02 -11.67
N GLN A 232 -7.39 1.31 -12.87
CA GLN A 232 -7.03 2.67 -13.27
C GLN A 232 -8.25 3.60 -13.28
N SER A 233 -9.43 3.10 -13.67
CA SER A 233 -10.70 3.84 -13.59
C SER A 233 -11.06 4.28 -12.16
N ASP A 234 -10.71 3.48 -11.15
CA ASP A 234 -10.98 3.81 -9.75
C ASP A 234 -10.23 5.08 -9.30
N ILE A 235 -9.15 5.44 -9.97
CA ILE A 235 -8.32 6.61 -9.64
C ILE A 235 -9.12 7.89 -9.86
N GLU A 236 -9.66 8.07 -11.07
CA GLU A 236 -10.43 9.27 -11.42
C GLU A 236 -11.74 9.32 -10.64
N ASP A 237 -12.40 8.18 -10.46
CA ASP A 237 -13.61 8.08 -9.66
C ASP A 237 -13.37 8.45 -8.19
N CYS A 238 -12.28 7.98 -7.60
CA CYS A 238 -11.91 8.32 -6.23
C CYS A 238 -11.56 9.81 -6.10
N LEU A 239 -10.75 10.36 -6.99
CA LEU A 239 -10.39 11.78 -6.98
C LEU A 239 -11.64 12.67 -7.12
N ARG A 240 -12.55 12.32 -8.04
CA ARG A 240 -13.81 13.04 -8.25
C ARG A 240 -14.73 12.96 -7.04
N ALA A 241 -14.87 11.78 -6.42
CA ALA A 241 -15.76 11.58 -5.29
C ALA A 241 -15.24 12.20 -3.98
N THR A 242 -13.91 12.27 -3.81
CA THR A 242 -13.28 12.71 -2.56
C THR A 242 -12.74 14.14 -2.60
N GLY A 243 -12.41 14.67 -3.77
CA GLY A 243 -11.64 15.90 -3.92
C GLY A 243 -10.20 15.79 -3.38
N ALA A 244 -9.71 14.57 -3.09
CA ALA A 244 -8.37 14.35 -2.57
C ALA A 244 -7.29 14.82 -3.55
N ASP A 245 -6.13 15.20 -3.03
CA ASP A 245 -5.00 15.70 -3.84
C ASP A 245 -4.26 14.56 -4.56
N GLY A 246 -4.44 13.33 -4.11
CA GLY A 246 -3.87 12.13 -4.71
C GLY A 246 -4.53 10.85 -4.22
N VAL A 247 -4.28 9.75 -4.92
CA VAL A 247 -4.72 8.41 -4.52
C VAL A 247 -3.53 7.56 -4.13
N MET A 248 -3.69 6.84 -3.04
CA MET A 248 -2.73 5.84 -2.59
C MET A 248 -3.31 4.44 -2.80
N SER A 249 -2.58 3.59 -3.51
CA SER A 249 -2.93 2.17 -3.68
C SER A 249 -1.95 1.26 -2.93
N ALA A 250 -2.48 0.21 -2.33
CA ALA A 250 -1.74 -0.79 -1.55
C ALA A 250 -1.87 -2.17 -2.20
N GLU A 251 -2.90 -2.93 -1.80
CA GLU A 251 -3.11 -4.28 -2.32
C GLU A 251 -3.31 -4.30 -3.85
N GLY A 252 -4.01 -3.33 -4.43
CA GLY A 252 -4.18 -3.22 -5.89
C GLY A 252 -2.84 -3.13 -6.64
N GLN A 253 -1.92 -2.30 -6.16
CA GLN A 253 -0.56 -2.18 -6.69
C GLN A 253 0.18 -3.53 -6.70
N LEU A 254 0.05 -4.34 -5.66
CA LEU A 254 0.76 -5.63 -5.56
C LEU A 254 0.28 -6.69 -6.54
N TYR A 255 -0.95 -6.57 -7.04
CA TYR A 255 -1.48 -7.43 -8.10
C TYR A 255 -1.28 -6.86 -9.50
N ASN A 256 -1.11 -5.54 -9.60
CA ASN A 256 -0.80 -4.85 -10.83
C ASN A 256 0.15 -3.68 -10.56
N ALA A 257 1.47 -3.92 -10.67
CA ALA A 257 2.48 -2.87 -10.51
C ALA A 257 2.32 -1.76 -11.56
N ALA A 258 1.66 -2.07 -12.68
CA ALA A 258 1.35 -1.16 -13.76
C ALA A 258 0.03 -0.37 -13.58
N LEU A 259 -0.56 -0.37 -12.39
CA LEU A 259 -1.80 0.35 -12.11
C LEU A 259 -1.75 1.86 -12.44
N PHE A 260 -0.56 2.47 -12.44
CA PHE A 260 -0.37 3.88 -12.78
C PHE A 260 0.28 4.11 -14.15
N ALA A 261 0.46 3.05 -14.94
CA ALA A 261 1.12 3.13 -16.24
C ALA A 261 0.26 3.95 -17.23
N GLY A 262 0.94 4.73 -18.07
CA GLY A 262 0.28 5.58 -19.08
C GLY A 262 -0.51 6.77 -18.52
N LEU A 263 -0.57 6.96 -17.21
CA LEU A 263 -1.20 8.13 -16.60
C LEU A 263 -0.32 9.39 -16.73
N PRO A 264 -0.92 10.60 -16.73
CA PRO A 264 -0.18 11.85 -16.82
C PRO A 264 1.01 11.91 -15.84
N PRO A 265 2.22 12.27 -16.30
CA PRO A 265 3.36 12.38 -15.42
C PRO A 265 3.16 13.50 -14.38
N ILE A 266 4.02 13.51 -13.37
CA ILE A 266 4.12 14.63 -12.43
C ILE A 266 4.24 15.94 -13.24
N PRO A 267 3.42 16.97 -12.97
CA PRO A 267 3.58 18.25 -13.63
C PRO A 267 5.02 18.76 -13.46
N GLY A 268 5.70 19.04 -14.59
CA GLY A 268 7.04 19.62 -14.56
C GLY A 268 7.05 20.97 -13.83
N PRO A 269 8.22 21.48 -13.40
CA PRO A 269 8.30 22.82 -12.84
C PRO A 269 7.68 23.79 -13.85
N SER A 270 6.67 24.54 -13.42
CA SER A 270 6.01 25.54 -14.25
C SER A 270 7.07 26.54 -14.72
N SER A 271 7.55 26.40 -15.96
CA SER A 271 8.21 27.50 -16.63
C SER A 271 7.15 28.58 -16.78
N SER A 272 7.30 29.67 -16.04
CA SER A 272 6.57 30.90 -16.31
C SER A 272 6.63 31.18 -17.81
N SER A 273 5.46 31.44 -18.38
CA SER A 273 5.26 31.86 -19.75
C SER A 273 6.28 32.94 -20.14
N SER A 274 7.23 32.57 -20.99
CA SER A 274 7.97 33.53 -21.79
C SER A 274 7.95 33.06 -23.24
N SER A 275 7.46 33.95 -24.09
CA SER A 275 7.40 33.87 -25.53
C SER A 275 8.71 33.36 -26.13
N SER A 276 8.66 32.32 -26.95
CA SER A 276 9.78 31.90 -27.79
C SER A 276 9.49 32.24 -29.25
N THR A 277 10.28 33.16 -29.78
CA THR A 277 10.65 33.23 -31.20
C THR A 277 11.45 31.98 -31.59
N PRO A 278 11.42 31.55 -32.86
CA PRO A 278 12.13 30.36 -33.30
C PRO A 278 13.63 30.65 -33.48
N SER A 279 14.48 29.76 -32.99
CA SER A 279 15.92 29.74 -33.30
C SER A 279 16.36 28.30 -33.60
N ASP A 280 17.18 28.18 -34.63
CA ASP A 280 17.57 27.00 -35.40
C ASP A 280 18.23 25.82 -34.63
N PRO A 281 18.24 24.62 -35.24
CA PRO A 281 18.81 23.40 -34.66
C PRO A 281 20.24 23.15 -35.15
N SER A 282 21.20 22.94 -34.25
CA SER A 282 22.36 22.10 -34.57
C SER A 282 23.09 21.63 -33.31
N SER A 283 23.70 20.45 -33.41
CA SER A 283 24.56 19.75 -32.44
C SER A 283 23.86 18.74 -31.51
N SER A 284 23.52 17.57 -32.07
CA SER A 284 23.39 16.32 -31.33
C SER A 284 24.63 15.44 -31.54
N SER A 285 25.21 14.95 -30.45
CA SER A 285 26.11 13.79 -30.45
C SER A 285 25.49 12.75 -29.50
N PRO A 286 25.29 11.49 -29.93
CA PRO A 286 24.62 10.49 -29.11
C PRO A 286 25.62 9.75 -28.22
N ILE A 287 25.32 9.71 -26.92
CA ILE A 287 25.88 8.73 -25.98
C ILE A 287 24.97 7.49 -26.06
N PRO A 288 25.49 6.27 -26.25
CA PRO A 288 24.66 5.08 -26.33
C PRO A 288 24.26 4.61 -24.92
N SER A 289 23.04 4.93 -24.48
CA SER A 289 22.43 4.31 -23.30
C SER A 289 21.61 3.10 -23.73
N SER A 290 22.20 1.91 -23.61
CA SER A 290 21.49 0.63 -23.64
C SER A 290 20.70 0.47 -22.33
N SER A 291 19.50 1.04 -22.33
CA SER A 291 18.43 0.73 -21.37
C SER A 291 17.15 0.84 -22.17
N THR A 292 16.77 -0.24 -22.85
CA THR A 292 15.45 -0.37 -23.46
C THR A 292 14.42 -0.42 -22.33
N LEU A 293 14.01 0.76 -21.86
CA LEU A 293 12.75 0.93 -21.16
C LEU A 293 11.66 0.35 -22.08
N PRO A 294 10.69 -0.42 -21.55
CA PRO A 294 9.57 -0.87 -22.35
C PRO A 294 8.86 0.35 -22.96
N PRO A 295 8.29 0.22 -24.17
CA PRO A 295 7.55 1.30 -24.81
C PRO A 295 6.44 1.80 -23.88
N PRO A 296 6.07 3.10 -23.97
CA PRO A 296 5.05 3.68 -23.11
C PRO A 296 3.75 2.88 -23.25
N LEU A 297 3.37 2.24 -22.14
CA LEU A 297 2.10 1.55 -21.97
C LEU A 297 0.97 2.58 -22.09
N ASN A 298 -0.06 2.29 -22.90
CA ASN A 298 -1.26 3.13 -22.95
C ASN A 298 -2.04 3.00 -21.63
N ALA A 299 -2.89 3.99 -21.30
CA ALA A 299 -3.66 4.08 -20.06
C ALA A 299 -4.73 2.97 -19.86
N GLU A 300 -4.73 1.93 -20.70
CA GLU A 300 -5.58 0.74 -20.58
C GLU A 300 -4.79 -0.57 -20.80
N SER A 301 -3.46 -0.50 -20.92
CA SER A 301 -2.65 -1.68 -21.16
C SER A 301 -2.45 -2.41 -19.85
N HIS A 302 -3.11 -3.56 -19.75
CA HIS A 302 -2.79 -4.56 -18.76
C HIS A 302 -1.57 -5.32 -19.27
N PRO A 303 -0.35 -5.09 -18.75
CA PRO A 303 0.83 -5.80 -19.24
C PRO A 303 0.74 -7.28 -18.86
N SER A 304 1.57 -8.09 -19.50
CA SER A 304 1.82 -9.45 -19.07
C SER A 304 2.27 -9.47 -17.61
N HIS A 305 1.54 -10.21 -16.78
CA HIS A 305 1.90 -10.31 -15.37
C HIS A 305 3.24 -11.04 -15.16
N VAL A 306 3.64 -11.87 -16.14
CA VAL A 306 4.91 -12.61 -16.09
C VAL A 306 6.07 -11.68 -16.44
N ASP A 307 5.88 -10.75 -17.37
CA ASP A 307 6.90 -9.76 -17.69
C ASP A 307 7.15 -8.82 -16.50
N LEU A 308 6.09 -8.40 -15.79
CA LEU A 308 6.23 -7.68 -14.51
C LEU A 308 7.03 -8.49 -13.48
N ALA A 309 6.77 -9.79 -13.36
CA ALA A 309 7.46 -10.67 -12.41
C ALA A 309 8.95 -10.86 -12.76
N LEU A 310 9.26 -11.05 -14.04
CA LEU A 310 10.64 -11.16 -14.53
C LEU A 310 11.40 -9.83 -14.36
N GLU A 311 10.74 -8.70 -14.62
CA GLU A 311 11.32 -7.38 -14.39
C GLU A 311 11.59 -7.13 -12.90
N TYR A 312 10.65 -7.48 -12.03
CA TYR A 312 10.86 -7.43 -10.59
C TYR A 312 12.08 -8.25 -10.16
N LEU A 313 12.20 -9.50 -10.63
CA LEU A 313 13.36 -10.36 -10.33
C LEU A 313 14.68 -9.76 -10.85
N SER A 314 14.66 -9.17 -12.05
CA SER A 314 15.82 -8.47 -12.62
C SER A 314 16.23 -7.27 -11.76
N ILE A 315 15.26 -6.48 -11.28
CA ILE A 315 15.53 -5.39 -10.33
C ILE A 315 16.18 -5.97 -9.07
N VAL A 316 15.57 -6.98 -8.44
CA VAL A 316 16.12 -7.60 -7.22
C VAL A 316 17.56 -8.08 -7.42
N GLN A 317 17.88 -8.71 -8.56
CA GLN A 317 19.23 -9.17 -8.88
C GLN A 317 20.23 -8.03 -9.09
N SER A 318 19.76 -6.86 -9.54
CA SER A 318 20.62 -5.69 -9.79
C SER A 318 20.94 -4.87 -8.54
N LEU A 319 20.19 -5.06 -7.44
CA LEU A 319 20.37 -4.30 -6.20
C LEU A 319 21.54 -4.82 -5.38
N LYS A 320 22.27 -3.88 -4.78
CA LYS A 320 23.16 -4.14 -3.63
C LYS A 320 22.31 -4.30 -2.36
N THR A 321 21.28 -3.45 -2.21
CA THR A 321 20.33 -3.53 -1.10
C THR A 321 19.59 -4.87 -1.15
N ARG A 322 19.67 -5.63 -0.06
CA ARG A 322 19.05 -6.96 0.04
C ARG A 322 17.54 -6.87 -0.01
N THR A 323 16.93 -7.73 -0.82
CA THR A 323 15.49 -8.02 -0.78
C THR A 323 15.24 -9.32 -0.03
N SER A 324 14.29 -9.34 0.89
CA SER A 324 13.97 -10.56 1.65
C SER A 324 13.32 -11.62 0.75
N VAL A 325 13.65 -12.90 0.97
CA VAL A 325 13.06 -14.02 0.21
C VAL A 325 11.54 -14.09 0.40
N SER A 326 11.04 -13.71 1.59
CA SER A 326 9.61 -13.62 1.87
C SER A 326 8.92 -12.54 1.02
N ALA A 327 9.54 -11.38 0.84
CA ALA A 327 9.04 -10.33 -0.06
C ALA A 327 9.02 -10.83 -1.49
N VAL A 328 10.15 -11.36 -2.01
CA VAL A 328 10.25 -11.88 -3.38
C VAL A 328 9.14 -12.90 -3.66
N LYS A 329 9.04 -13.92 -2.81
CA LYS A 329 8.02 -14.95 -2.94
C LYS A 329 6.62 -14.35 -2.89
N GLY A 330 6.36 -13.47 -1.91
CA GLY A 330 5.07 -12.79 -1.74
C GLY A 330 4.64 -12.04 -3.00
N HIS A 331 5.56 -11.30 -3.62
CA HIS A 331 5.30 -10.53 -4.84
C HIS A 331 5.03 -11.43 -6.04
N LEU A 332 5.84 -12.49 -6.25
CA LEU A 332 5.62 -13.44 -7.36
C LEU A 332 4.25 -14.12 -7.27
N PHE A 333 3.82 -14.51 -6.06
CA PHE A 333 2.48 -15.08 -5.85
C PHE A 333 1.35 -14.08 -6.13
N LYS A 334 1.58 -12.78 -5.94
CA LYS A 334 0.57 -11.74 -6.20
C LYS A 334 0.53 -11.34 -7.67
N LEU A 335 1.67 -10.95 -8.24
CA LEU A 335 1.78 -10.60 -9.66
C LEU A 335 1.22 -11.71 -10.54
N MET A 336 1.66 -12.96 -10.35
CA MET A 336 1.23 -14.08 -11.19
C MET A 336 -0.02 -14.79 -10.68
N ARG A 337 -0.76 -14.22 -9.72
CA ARG A 337 -1.97 -14.84 -9.16
C ARG A 337 -2.95 -15.32 -10.24
N PRO A 338 -3.27 -14.54 -11.29
CA PRO A 338 -4.24 -14.95 -12.31
C PRO A 338 -3.90 -16.31 -12.92
N ALA A 339 -2.66 -16.51 -13.36
CA ALA A 339 -2.20 -17.78 -13.92
C ALA A 339 -1.95 -18.86 -12.87
N LEU A 340 -1.36 -18.55 -11.71
CA LEU A 340 -1.08 -19.53 -10.64
C LEU A 340 -2.33 -20.20 -10.06
N SER A 341 -3.51 -19.59 -10.24
CA SER A 341 -4.79 -20.21 -9.88
C SER A 341 -5.17 -21.38 -10.79
N ARG A 342 -4.61 -21.43 -12.00
CA ARG A 342 -4.85 -22.43 -13.05
C ARG A 342 -3.68 -23.41 -13.15
N GLU A 343 -2.45 -22.89 -13.19
CA GLU A 343 -1.20 -23.64 -13.30
C GLU A 343 -0.74 -24.10 -11.91
N THR A 344 -1.48 -25.06 -11.35
CA THR A 344 -1.32 -25.51 -9.96
C THR A 344 0.03 -26.19 -9.70
N ASP A 345 0.62 -26.82 -10.72
CA ASP A 345 1.96 -27.41 -10.66
C ASP A 345 3.04 -26.33 -10.48
N LEU A 346 2.98 -25.23 -11.25
CA LEU A 346 3.92 -24.11 -11.09
C LEU A 346 3.73 -23.40 -9.76
N ARG A 347 2.48 -23.29 -9.28
CA ARG A 347 2.18 -22.76 -7.94
C ARG A 347 2.80 -23.61 -6.84
N GLU A 348 2.73 -24.92 -6.95
CA GLU A 348 3.35 -25.84 -5.99
C GLU A 348 4.88 -25.73 -6.04
N GLN A 349 5.47 -25.71 -7.23
CA GLN A 349 6.92 -25.53 -7.43
C GLN A 349 7.40 -24.22 -6.79
N MET A 350 6.74 -23.09 -7.09
CA MET A 350 7.00 -21.76 -6.50
C MET A 350 6.92 -21.79 -4.97
N GLY A 351 5.95 -22.53 -4.43
CA GLY A 351 5.76 -22.76 -3.00
C GLY A 351 6.92 -23.53 -2.35
N LYS A 352 7.56 -24.44 -3.09
CA LYS A 352 8.65 -25.31 -2.61
C LYS A 352 10.05 -24.72 -2.78
N VAL A 353 10.22 -23.65 -3.56
CA VAL A 353 11.51 -22.96 -3.69
C VAL A 353 12.04 -22.55 -2.31
N LYS A 354 13.29 -22.94 -2.02
CA LYS A 354 14.03 -22.58 -0.82
C LYS A 354 15.28 -21.83 -1.25
N ILE A 355 15.44 -20.60 -0.76
CA ILE A 355 16.61 -19.76 -1.01
C ILE A 355 17.22 -19.42 0.34
N GLY A 356 18.38 -20.02 0.65
CA GLY A 356 19.05 -19.83 1.94
C GLY A 356 18.26 -20.36 3.15
N GLY A 357 18.96 -20.76 4.22
CA GLY A 357 18.34 -21.15 5.49
C GLY A 357 17.72 -19.95 6.24
N LYS A 358 17.02 -20.22 7.36
CA LYS A 358 16.33 -19.20 8.19
C LYS A 358 17.23 -18.06 8.67
N ASP A 359 18.54 -18.28 8.72
CA ASP A 359 19.57 -17.32 9.15
C ASP A 359 20.68 -17.14 8.11
N ALA A 360 20.46 -17.57 6.85
CA ALA A 360 21.55 -17.55 5.89
C ALA A 360 21.77 -16.13 5.36
N ASP A 361 22.92 -15.60 5.76
CA ASP A 361 23.67 -14.48 5.19
C ASP A 361 24.14 -14.82 3.76
N VAL A 362 23.20 -15.21 2.91
CA VAL A 362 23.48 -15.43 1.48
C VAL A 362 23.16 -14.12 0.81
N SER A 363 24.20 -13.40 0.41
CA SER A 363 24.08 -12.41 -0.66
C SER A 363 23.25 -13.05 -1.78
N LEU A 364 22.33 -12.33 -2.41
CA LEU A 364 21.64 -12.84 -3.62
C LEU A 364 22.59 -12.92 -4.83
N GLU A 365 23.89 -13.10 -4.59
CA GLU A 365 24.91 -13.32 -5.59
C GLU A 365 24.89 -14.79 -6.05
N GLY A 366 25.07 -15.01 -7.35
CA GLY A 366 25.27 -16.36 -7.88
C GLY A 366 23.99 -17.19 -8.06
N GLY A 367 23.00 -16.70 -8.82
CA GLY A 367 21.90 -17.54 -9.31
C GLY A 367 20.89 -18.01 -8.24
N ALA A 368 20.93 -17.46 -7.02
CA ALA A 368 20.02 -17.82 -5.93
C ALA A 368 18.53 -17.69 -6.30
N LEU A 369 18.20 -16.75 -7.19
CA LEU A 369 16.84 -16.51 -7.70
C LEU A 369 16.50 -17.33 -8.95
N GLN A 370 17.45 -18.09 -9.51
CA GLN A 370 17.25 -18.86 -10.75
C GLN A 370 16.03 -19.78 -10.70
N PRO A 371 15.73 -20.50 -9.60
CA PRO A 371 14.51 -21.31 -9.53
C PRO A 371 13.23 -20.50 -9.73
N TYR A 372 13.18 -19.25 -9.26
CA TYR A 372 12.04 -18.37 -9.50
C TYR A 372 11.99 -17.88 -10.95
N VAL A 373 13.15 -17.54 -11.53
CA VAL A 373 13.26 -17.15 -12.94
C VAL A 373 12.78 -18.28 -13.86
N ASP A 374 13.20 -19.52 -13.61
CA ASP A 374 12.81 -20.69 -14.42
C ASP A 374 11.30 -20.93 -14.38
N ILE A 375 10.68 -20.82 -13.20
CA ILE A 375 9.23 -20.94 -13.05
C ILE A 375 8.51 -19.80 -13.80
N CYS A 376 9.03 -18.57 -13.71
CA CYS A 376 8.48 -17.44 -14.47
C CYS A 376 8.61 -17.64 -15.98
N LEU A 377 9.73 -18.16 -16.48
CA LEU A 377 9.93 -18.43 -17.91
C LEU A 377 9.00 -19.54 -18.42
N GLU A 378 8.82 -20.61 -17.65
CA GLU A 378 7.84 -21.66 -17.99
C GLU A 378 6.41 -21.12 -17.94
N MET A 379 6.08 -20.27 -16.96
CA MET A 379 4.80 -19.56 -16.93
C MET A 379 4.62 -18.71 -18.19
N LYS A 380 5.65 -17.94 -18.59
CA LYS A 380 5.63 -17.09 -19.78
C LYS A 380 5.30 -17.91 -21.03
N ARG A 381 5.98 -19.03 -21.23
CA ARG A 381 5.73 -19.94 -22.35
C ARG A 381 4.27 -20.44 -22.39
N ARG A 382 3.68 -20.77 -21.24
CA ARG A 382 2.26 -21.19 -21.14
C ARG A 382 1.31 -20.03 -21.43
N MET A 383 1.60 -18.83 -20.92
CA MET A 383 0.79 -17.64 -21.14
C MET A 383 0.81 -17.18 -22.61
N GLU A 384 1.98 -17.23 -23.26
CA GLU A 384 2.13 -16.90 -24.69
C GLU A 384 1.40 -17.90 -25.58
N ARG A 385 1.42 -19.20 -25.24
CA ARG A 385 0.60 -20.22 -25.91
C ARG A 385 -0.89 -19.86 -25.86
N ASP A 386 -1.37 -19.51 -24.67
CA ASP A 386 -2.79 -19.21 -24.46
C ASP A 386 -3.21 -17.90 -25.14
N ALA A 387 -2.36 -16.88 -25.11
CA ALA A 387 -2.58 -15.62 -25.83
C ALA A 387 -2.60 -15.84 -27.35
N LYS A 388 -1.68 -16.66 -27.88
CA LYS A 388 -1.64 -17.00 -29.31
C LYS A 388 -2.86 -17.79 -29.77
N ALA A 389 -3.43 -18.63 -28.92
CA ALA A 389 -4.64 -19.40 -29.24
C ALA A 389 -5.88 -18.53 -29.48
N VAL A 390 -5.86 -17.27 -29.04
CA VAL A 390 -6.94 -16.29 -29.24
C VAL A 390 -6.47 -15.09 -30.08
N GLU A 391 -5.35 -15.23 -30.79
CA GLU A 391 -4.81 -14.18 -31.66
C GLU A 391 -5.86 -13.71 -32.67
N GLY A 392 -5.99 -12.37 -32.80
CA GLY A 392 -7.01 -11.73 -33.63
C GLY A 392 -8.28 -11.31 -32.91
N LYS A 393 -8.50 -11.74 -31.65
CA LYS A 393 -9.57 -11.20 -30.79
C LYS A 393 -9.12 -9.94 -30.05
N THR A 394 -10.03 -8.99 -29.86
CA THR A 394 -9.75 -7.80 -29.04
C THR A 394 -9.80 -8.14 -27.55
N LEU A 395 -9.23 -7.28 -26.70
CA LEU A 395 -9.27 -7.49 -25.25
C LEU A 395 -10.73 -7.51 -24.75
N GLU A 396 -11.58 -6.64 -25.28
CA GLU A 396 -13.00 -6.51 -24.93
C GLU A 396 -13.76 -7.81 -25.18
N GLU A 397 -13.45 -8.51 -26.28
CA GLU A 397 -14.05 -9.81 -26.61
C GLU A 397 -13.61 -10.93 -25.66
N LEU A 398 -12.46 -10.77 -25.00
CA LEU A 398 -11.89 -11.75 -24.09
C LEU A 398 -12.22 -11.48 -22.62
N VAL A 399 -12.64 -10.27 -22.27
CA VAL A 399 -13.05 -9.93 -20.91
C VAL A 399 -14.33 -10.69 -20.56
N THR A 400 -14.30 -11.40 -19.44
CA THR A 400 -15.48 -12.06 -18.87
C THR A 400 -15.97 -11.35 -17.62
N ILE A 401 -17.15 -11.72 -17.13
CA ILE A 401 -17.70 -11.24 -15.86
C ILE A 401 -17.72 -12.41 -14.88
N ASP A 402 -17.12 -12.21 -13.71
CA ASP A 402 -17.25 -13.16 -12.60
C ASP A 402 -18.66 -13.07 -12.02
N GLU A 403 -19.51 -14.06 -12.27
CA GLU A 403 -20.93 -14.04 -11.87
C GLU A 403 -21.16 -13.73 -10.38
N PRO A 404 -20.39 -14.31 -9.42
CA PRO A 404 -20.58 -14.02 -8.01
C PRO A 404 -20.30 -12.57 -7.61
N THR A 405 -19.37 -11.88 -8.29
CA THR A 405 -18.95 -10.52 -7.93
C THR A 405 -19.43 -9.44 -8.90
N GLY A 406 -19.85 -9.81 -10.10
CA GLY A 406 -20.19 -8.89 -11.18
C GLY A 406 -18.98 -8.14 -11.77
N LEU A 407 -17.76 -8.57 -11.45
CA LEU A 407 -16.54 -7.85 -11.82
C LEU A 407 -15.92 -8.36 -13.11
N ARG A 408 -15.29 -7.45 -13.85
CA ARG A 408 -14.52 -7.77 -15.05
C ARG A 408 -13.31 -8.63 -14.69
N VAL A 409 -13.16 -9.74 -15.39
CA VAL A 409 -12.01 -10.63 -15.32
C VAL A 409 -11.27 -10.56 -16.64
N LEU A 410 -9.99 -10.25 -16.56
CA LEU A 410 -9.13 -10.16 -17.74
C LEU A 410 -8.53 -11.52 -18.05
N PRO A 411 -8.06 -11.74 -19.29
CA PRO A 411 -7.30 -12.93 -19.63
C PRO A 411 -6.20 -13.25 -18.61
N HIS A 412 -6.05 -14.52 -18.28
CA HIS A 412 -5.21 -14.94 -17.15
C HIS A 412 -3.72 -14.70 -17.35
N TRP A 413 -3.28 -14.31 -18.56
CA TRP A 413 -1.91 -13.86 -18.86
C TRP A 413 -1.65 -12.38 -18.57
N LEU A 414 -2.69 -11.59 -18.25
CA LEU A 414 -2.58 -10.15 -18.02
C LEU A 414 -2.61 -9.81 -16.52
N ALA A 415 -1.88 -8.76 -16.15
CA ALA A 415 -1.89 -8.17 -14.83
C ALA A 415 -3.27 -7.56 -14.53
N GLN A 416 -3.85 -7.94 -13.40
CA GLN A 416 -5.22 -7.58 -13.05
C GLN A 416 -5.41 -7.56 -11.54
N PRO A 417 -6.33 -6.74 -11.01
CA PRO A 417 -6.59 -6.67 -9.59
C PRO A 417 -7.07 -8.00 -9.01
N TYR A 418 -6.85 -8.15 -7.71
CA TYR A 418 -7.44 -9.25 -6.95
C TYR A 418 -8.66 -8.77 -6.17
N PHE A 419 -9.77 -9.48 -6.38
CA PHE A 419 -10.98 -9.35 -5.59
C PHE A 419 -11.04 -10.47 -4.57
N ARG A 420 -11.10 -10.09 -3.30
CA ARG A 420 -11.28 -11.06 -2.22
C ARG A 420 -12.70 -11.64 -2.32
N PRO A 421 -12.85 -12.96 -2.46
CA PRO A 421 -14.17 -13.59 -2.47
C PRO A 421 -14.93 -13.29 -1.17
N PRO A 422 -16.27 -13.16 -1.21
CA PRO A 422 -17.05 -13.10 0.02
C PRO A 422 -16.84 -14.39 0.83
N PRO A 423 -16.94 -14.32 2.17
CA PRO A 423 -16.89 -15.51 3.00
C PRO A 423 -17.99 -16.49 2.58
N PRO A 424 -17.74 -17.82 2.66
CA PRO A 424 -18.75 -18.81 2.34
C PRO A 424 -19.98 -18.60 3.21
N PRO A 425 -21.19 -18.89 2.69
CA PRO A 425 -22.40 -18.81 3.51
C PRO A 425 -22.24 -19.70 4.74
N PRO A 426 -22.79 -19.31 5.90
CA PRO A 426 -22.76 -20.16 7.07
C PRO A 426 -23.36 -21.52 6.73
N PRO A 427 -22.80 -22.64 7.25
CA PRO A 427 -23.35 -23.95 6.98
C PRO A 427 -24.83 -23.93 7.35
N LYS A 428 -25.69 -24.39 6.43
CA LYS A 428 -27.11 -24.57 6.72
C LYS A 428 -27.17 -25.46 7.95
N LYS A 429 -27.70 -24.95 9.06
CA LYS A 429 -28.05 -25.79 10.20
C LYS A 429 -29.09 -26.77 9.68
N GLU A 430 -28.67 -27.99 9.37
CA GLU A 430 -29.60 -29.10 9.21
C GLU A 430 -30.40 -29.14 10.51
N LYS A 431 -31.71 -28.87 10.42
CA LYS A 431 -32.60 -29.13 11.54
C LYS A 431 -32.54 -30.64 11.74
N GLU A 432 -31.87 -31.10 12.78
CA GLU A 432 -32.05 -32.47 13.25
C GLU A 432 -33.56 -32.74 13.33
N PRO A 433 -34.05 -33.84 12.73
CA PRO A 433 -35.44 -34.18 12.85
C PRO A 433 -35.75 -34.36 14.35
N LYS A 434 -36.64 -33.52 14.89
CA LYS A 434 -37.12 -33.67 16.25
C LYS A 434 -37.58 -35.12 16.44
N PRO A 435 -37.11 -35.84 17.49
CA PRO A 435 -37.59 -37.18 17.74
C PRO A 435 -39.11 -37.12 17.93
N ARG A 436 -39.85 -37.88 17.13
CA ARG A 436 -41.27 -38.11 17.34
C ARG A 436 -41.41 -38.81 18.69
N LEU A 437 -41.93 -38.12 19.71
CA LEU A 437 -42.44 -38.79 20.90
C LEU A 437 -43.59 -39.70 20.46
N SER A 438 -43.35 -41.01 20.46
CA SER A 438 -44.41 -42.01 20.46
C SER A 438 -45.11 -41.95 21.83
N ILE A 439 -46.30 -41.39 21.86
CA ILE A 439 -47.17 -41.40 23.04
C ILE A 439 -47.74 -42.82 23.16
N ASN A 440 -47.26 -43.59 24.15
CA ASN A 440 -47.88 -44.84 24.54
C ASN A 440 -49.13 -44.53 25.39
N LEU A 441 -50.31 -44.82 24.84
CA LEU A 441 -51.60 -44.77 25.53
C LEU A 441 -51.78 -46.06 26.34
N SER A 442 -51.30 -46.07 27.59
CA SER A 442 -51.83 -46.97 28.63
C SER A 442 -51.26 -46.59 30.01
N ALA A 443 -51.97 -45.77 30.77
CA ALA A 443 -52.08 -45.88 32.24
C ALA A 443 -52.97 -44.75 32.77
N SER A 444 -53.96 -45.16 33.55
CA SER A 444 -55.02 -44.36 34.16
C SER A 444 -54.48 -43.33 35.18
N LEU A 445 -55.08 -42.14 35.22
CA LEU A 445 -54.95 -41.20 36.34
C LEU A 445 -56.35 -40.71 36.78
N PRO A 446 -56.60 -40.55 38.10
CA PRO A 446 -57.85 -40.01 38.61
C PRO A 446 -57.85 -38.47 38.51
N ALA A 447 -59.07 -37.93 38.44
CA ALA A 447 -59.38 -36.52 38.23
C ALA A 447 -58.93 -35.61 39.39
N ALA A 448 -58.47 -34.40 39.05
CA ALA A 448 -58.51 -33.22 39.92
C ALA A 448 -58.50 -31.93 39.09
N GLU A 449 -59.06 -30.89 39.68
CA GLU A 449 -59.74 -29.77 39.06
C GLU A 449 -58.86 -28.66 38.46
N THR A 450 -59.54 -27.93 37.57
CA THR A 450 -59.18 -26.72 36.85
C THR A 450 -58.75 -25.57 37.76
N THR A 451 -57.68 -24.88 37.41
CA THR A 451 -57.57 -23.43 37.69
C THR A 451 -56.80 -22.73 36.58
N VAL A 452 -57.48 -21.79 35.94
CA VAL A 452 -56.98 -20.94 34.86
C VAL A 452 -56.19 -19.79 35.47
N VAL A 453 -54.94 -19.61 35.06
CA VAL A 453 -54.21 -18.35 35.23
C VAL A 453 -53.43 -18.04 33.96
N VAL A 454 -53.81 -16.94 33.30
CA VAL A 454 -53.08 -16.30 32.20
C VAL A 454 -52.24 -15.17 32.79
N PRO A 455 -50.96 -15.02 32.38
CA PRO A 455 -50.50 -13.70 31.94
C PRO A 455 -49.62 -13.81 30.68
N ALA A 456 -49.94 -13.09 29.62
CA ALA A 456 -49.60 -11.69 29.35
C ALA A 456 -48.25 -11.53 28.61
N LYS A 457 -48.39 -10.96 27.43
CA LYS A 457 -47.36 -10.55 26.46
C LYS A 457 -46.22 -9.76 27.11
N ARG A 458 -44.99 -9.98 26.63
CA ARG A 458 -44.02 -8.90 26.47
C ARG A 458 -43.19 -9.09 25.19
N THR A 459 -43.34 -8.08 24.35
CA THR A 459 -42.47 -7.58 23.29
C THR A 459 -41.02 -7.45 23.76
N ILE A 460 -40.06 -7.86 22.93
CA ILE A 460 -39.08 -6.98 22.26
C ILE A 460 -38.83 -7.58 20.88
#